data_AF-A0A0K2UGE5-F1
#
_entry.id   AF-A0A0K2UGE5-F1
#
_cell.length_a   1.000
_cell.length_b   1.000
_cell.length_c   1.000
_cell.angle_alpha   90.00
_cell.angle_beta   90.00
_cell.angle_gamma   90.00
#
_symmetry.space_group_name_H-M   'P 1'
#
loop_
_entity.id
_entity.type
_entity.pdbx_description
1 polymer ?
#
loop_
_entity_poly.entity_id
_entity_poly.type
_entity_poly.pdbx_seq_one_letter_code
_entity_poly.pdbx_strand_id
1 'polypeptide(L)'
;MSNLFNSFLEASKSAIQIWATNSDPHQVRTVSPSTYSSSPIKIRGESVMVYGPLTNRKSSSGDNSRYDIVVQTSNSCFCVFWSPDWSEAERYFRMYDPIISNLLRIDASLSTAGFLTTICQAIKQDPSQNLAHIVIKLDLKQVMNKPVVIRDLNGLNYHGQSPLHLAIMMQNIYAINYLIGKKVTKDNVDIDKNNIYHFAAVTSKEIIETLVEDSNTKPLLNNCNSEGHTPLHIACLKDKP
;
A
#
# COMPACT_ATOMS: atom_id res chain seq x y z
N MET A 1 48.17 3.75 -22.50
CA MET A 1 47.32 3.37 -21.34
C MET A 1 46.11 4.30 -21.12
N SER A 2 46.02 5.47 -21.76
CA SER A 2 44.90 6.42 -21.59
C SER A 2 43.58 6.02 -22.27
N ASN A 3 43.61 5.30 -23.40
CA ASN A 3 42.38 4.99 -24.15
C ASN A 3 41.53 3.87 -23.54
N LEU A 4 42.14 2.89 -22.85
CA LEU A 4 41.41 1.82 -22.17
C LEU A 4 40.70 2.31 -20.90
N PHE A 5 41.33 3.21 -20.14
CA PHE A 5 40.73 3.80 -18.95
C PHE A 5 39.57 4.75 -19.29
N ASN A 6 39.71 5.53 -20.37
CA ASN A 6 38.62 6.39 -20.86
C ASN A 6 37.46 5.58 -21.46
N SER A 7 37.74 4.47 -22.14
CA SER A 7 36.70 3.54 -22.64
C SER A 7 35.91 2.89 -21.50
N PHE A 8 36.56 2.54 -20.39
CA PHE A 8 35.88 1.98 -19.20
C PHE A 8 35.06 3.03 -18.44
N LEU A 9 35.52 4.28 -18.40
CA LEU A 9 34.78 5.43 -17.86
C LEU A 9 33.58 5.85 -18.72
N GLU A 10 33.70 5.77 -20.04
CA GLU A 10 32.60 5.98 -21.00
C GLU A 10 31.58 4.83 -20.95
N ALA A 11 32.05 3.58 -20.81
CA ALA A 11 31.18 2.40 -20.64
C ALA A 11 30.42 2.43 -19.30
N SER A 12 31.05 2.90 -18.22
CA SER A 12 30.38 3.06 -16.92
C SER A 12 29.41 4.25 -16.90
N LYS A 13 29.75 5.37 -17.56
CA LYS A 13 28.83 6.50 -17.75
C LYS A 13 27.63 6.13 -18.63
N SER A 14 27.84 5.43 -19.74
CA SER A 14 26.75 4.95 -20.61
C SER A 14 25.91 3.85 -19.93
N ALA A 15 26.50 2.97 -19.12
CA ALA A 15 25.75 1.99 -18.32
C ALA A 15 24.88 2.67 -17.24
N ILE A 16 25.39 3.72 -16.58
CA ILE A 16 24.60 4.54 -15.64
C ILE A 16 23.48 5.31 -16.36
N GLN A 17 23.76 5.79 -17.58
CA GLN A 17 22.83 6.59 -18.39
C GLN A 17 21.71 5.76 -19.04
N ILE A 18 21.98 4.49 -19.37
CA ILE A 18 20.96 3.53 -19.85
C ILE A 18 20.11 2.99 -18.69
N TRP A 19 20.65 2.89 -17.47
CA TRP A 19 19.89 2.39 -16.31
C TRP A 19 18.90 3.41 -15.71
N ALA A 20 19.18 4.72 -15.86
CA ALA A 20 18.36 5.78 -15.29
C ALA A 20 17.01 5.97 -16.00
N THR A 21 16.91 5.64 -17.29
CA THR A 21 15.69 5.82 -18.10
C THR A 21 14.90 4.53 -18.33
N ASN A 22 15.49 3.36 -18.04
CA ASN A 22 14.87 2.05 -18.31
C ASN A 22 14.58 1.22 -17.05
N SER A 23 14.68 1.81 -15.85
CA SER A 23 14.44 1.11 -14.60
C SER A 23 13.04 1.38 -14.07
N ASP A 24 12.34 0.35 -13.60
CA ASP A 24 10.97 0.44 -13.09
C ASP A 24 10.85 1.60 -12.06
N PRO A 25 9.94 2.57 -12.29
CA PRO A 25 9.72 3.68 -11.37
C PRO A 25 9.23 3.24 -9.99
N HIS A 26 8.66 2.04 -9.86
CA HIS A 26 8.17 1.51 -8.58
C HIS A 26 9.18 0.63 -7.85
N GLN A 27 10.37 0.43 -8.41
CA GLN A 27 11.41 -0.36 -7.76
C GLN A 27 12.03 0.44 -6.62
N VAL A 28 11.82 -0.02 -5.38
CA VAL A 28 12.43 0.56 -4.18
C VAL A 28 13.94 0.33 -4.18
N ARG A 29 14.71 1.38 -3.90
CA ARG A 29 16.18 1.34 -3.89
C ARG A 29 16.74 2.01 -2.65
N THR A 30 17.70 1.37 -2.01
CA THR A 30 18.52 2.01 -0.98
C THR A 30 19.40 3.07 -1.63
N VAL A 31 19.40 4.27 -1.07
CA VAL A 31 20.10 5.44 -1.59
C VAL A 31 20.88 6.11 -0.46
N SER A 32 21.92 6.87 -0.79
CA SER A 32 22.66 7.63 0.21
C SER A 32 21.95 8.97 0.46
N PRO A 33 21.86 9.47 1.72
CA PRO A 33 21.35 10.82 1.98
C PRO A 33 22.12 11.92 1.21
N SER A 34 23.40 11.70 0.90
CA SER A 34 24.21 12.65 0.12
C SER A 34 23.75 12.79 -1.33
N THR A 35 23.05 11.79 -1.87
CA THR A 35 22.48 11.81 -3.22
C THR A 35 21.52 12.98 -3.42
N TYR A 36 20.84 13.42 -2.35
CA TYR A 36 19.82 14.47 -2.40
C TYR A 36 20.29 15.82 -1.82
N SER A 37 21.57 15.95 -1.42
CA SER A 37 22.07 17.17 -0.76
C SER A 37 21.94 18.45 -1.60
N SER A 38 21.98 18.33 -2.93
CA SER A 38 21.81 19.46 -3.85
C SER A 38 20.40 19.56 -4.45
N SER A 39 19.52 18.59 -4.21
CA SER A 39 18.19 18.54 -4.81
C SER A 39 17.19 19.36 -4.00
N PRO A 40 16.38 20.24 -4.64
CA PRO A 40 15.36 21.00 -3.92
C PRO A 40 14.26 20.07 -3.40
N ILE A 41 13.92 20.20 -2.12
CA ILE A 41 12.76 19.53 -1.53
C ILE A 41 11.50 20.25 -2.01
N LYS A 42 10.61 19.51 -2.66
CA LYS A 42 9.32 20.00 -3.14
C LYS A 42 8.19 19.76 -2.14
N ILE A 43 8.20 18.60 -1.47
CA ILE A 43 7.28 18.28 -0.37
C ILE A 43 8.05 17.65 0.77
N ARG A 44 7.73 18.05 2.00
CA ARG A 44 8.30 17.49 3.23
C ARG A 44 7.18 16.90 4.08
N GLY A 45 7.02 15.58 4.04
CA GLY A 45 6.26 14.80 5.02
C GLY A 45 7.11 14.46 6.24
N GLU A 46 6.58 13.61 7.13
CA GLU A 46 7.28 13.19 8.35
C GLU A 46 8.43 12.22 8.03
N SER A 47 8.11 11.09 7.38
CA SER A 47 9.10 10.11 6.94
C SER A 47 9.30 10.08 5.43
N VAL A 48 8.38 10.68 4.66
CA VAL A 48 8.40 10.69 3.20
C VAL A 48 8.64 12.11 2.68
N MET A 49 9.54 12.26 1.71
CA MET A 49 9.88 13.53 1.08
C MET A 49 9.84 13.41 -0.44
N VAL A 50 9.56 14.50 -1.13
CA VAL A 50 9.67 14.58 -2.60
C VAL A 50 10.78 15.54 -2.97
N TYR A 51 11.81 15.03 -3.64
CA TYR A 51 12.92 15.81 -4.17
C TYR A 51 12.68 16.11 -5.65
N GLY A 52 12.93 17.35 -6.07
CA GLY A 52 12.84 17.75 -7.48
C GLY A 52 14.19 17.75 -8.19
N PRO A 53 14.19 18.01 -9.51
CA PRO A 53 15.41 18.04 -10.30
C PRO A 53 16.33 19.22 -9.97
N LEU A 54 17.63 19.05 -10.23
CA LEU A 54 18.64 20.07 -9.99
C LEU A 54 18.44 21.26 -10.94
N THR A 55 18.29 22.46 -10.38
CA THR A 55 17.97 23.66 -11.15
C THR A 55 19.18 24.33 -11.83
N ASN A 56 20.41 23.85 -11.60
CA ASN A 56 21.61 24.67 -11.89
C ASN A 56 22.85 23.92 -12.41
N ARG A 57 22.67 23.00 -13.37
CA ARG A 57 23.79 22.60 -14.25
C ARG A 57 23.35 22.78 -15.70
N LYS A 58 24.13 23.56 -16.46
CA LYS A 58 24.17 23.43 -17.92
C LYS A 58 24.62 22.00 -18.22
N SER A 59 23.69 21.07 -18.33
CA SER A 59 23.98 19.66 -18.53
C SER A 59 24.09 19.37 -20.02
N SER A 60 25.33 19.32 -20.52
CA SER A 60 25.69 18.61 -21.76
C SER A 60 25.68 17.08 -21.56
N SER A 61 24.94 16.56 -20.57
CA SER A 61 24.77 15.15 -20.27
C SER A 61 23.36 14.92 -19.72
N GLY A 62 22.48 14.32 -20.54
CA GLY A 62 21.17 13.74 -20.22
C GLY A 62 20.51 14.21 -18.92
N ASP A 63 19.60 15.16 -19.05
CA ASP A 63 18.77 15.75 -18.00
C ASP A 63 18.08 14.67 -17.14
N ASN A 64 18.49 14.53 -15.87
CA ASN A 64 17.80 13.70 -14.88
C ASN A 64 16.65 14.52 -14.26
N SER A 65 15.78 15.06 -15.12
CA SER A 65 14.61 15.84 -14.75
C SER A 65 13.54 14.90 -14.22
N ARG A 66 13.64 14.55 -12.93
CA ARG A 66 12.67 13.70 -12.25
C ARG A 66 12.47 14.10 -10.80
N TYR A 67 11.32 13.68 -10.28
CA TYR A 67 10.91 13.82 -8.91
C TYR A 67 11.05 12.47 -8.22
N ASP A 68 11.88 12.42 -7.18
CA ASP A 68 12.13 11.22 -6.39
C ASP A 68 11.33 11.29 -5.08
N ILE A 69 10.50 10.29 -4.82
CA ILE A 69 9.85 10.07 -3.52
C ILE A 69 10.78 9.24 -2.67
N VAL A 70 11.20 9.82 -1.55
CA VAL A 70 12.23 9.26 -0.68
C VAL A 70 11.67 9.05 0.72
N VAL A 71 11.82 7.84 1.25
CA VAL A 71 11.56 7.51 2.65
C VAL A 71 12.86 7.62 3.42
N GLN A 72 12.92 8.52 4.40
CA GLN A 72 14.11 8.77 5.19
C GLN A 72 13.81 8.54 6.68
N THR A 73 14.58 7.65 7.29
CA THR A 73 14.62 7.45 8.74
C THR A 73 15.97 7.91 9.28
N SER A 74 16.20 7.81 10.60
CA SER A 74 17.50 8.15 11.18
C SER A 74 18.65 7.28 10.63
N ASN A 75 18.34 6.05 10.18
CA ASN A 75 19.33 5.02 9.87
C ASN A 75 19.32 4.60 8.40
N SER A 76 18.26 4.93 7.65
CA SER A 76 18.04 4.42 6.30
C SER A 76 17.44 5.48 5.38
N CYS A 77 17.75 5.37 4.09
CA CYS A 77 17.21 6.25 3.06
C CYS A 77 16.87 5.40 1.82
N PHE A 78 15.62 5.49 1.36
CA PHE A 78 15.13 4.70 0.24
C PHE A 78 14.40 5.57 -0.76
N CYS A 79 14.75 5.47 -2.05
CA CYS A 79 13.91 5.98 -3.12
C CYS A 79 12.83 4.92 -3.39
N VAL A 80 11.55 5.25 -3.14
CA VAL A 80 10.42 4.31 -3.27
C VAL A 80 9.64 4.50 -4.56
N PHE A 81 9.75 5.67 -5.18
CA PHE A 81 9.17 5.96 -6.48
C PHE A 81 9.88 7.13 -7.13
N TRP A 82 9.91 7.17 -8.46
CA TRP A 82 10.30 8.37 -9.19
C TRP A 82 9.39 8.62 -10.39
N SER A 83 9.22 9.87 -10.80
CA SER A 83 8.51 10.23 -12.04
C SER A 83 9.08 11.50 -12.66
N PRO A 84 9.15 11.62 -13.99
CA PRO A 84 9.46 12.90 -14.64
C PRO A 84 8.31 13.92 -14.53
N ASP A 85 7.09 13.48 -14.23
CA ASP A 85 5.91 14.34 -14.08
C ASP A 85 5.67 14.69 -12.61
N TRP A 86 5.52 15.99 -12.34
CA TRP A 86 5.23 16.48 -10.99
C TRP A 86 3.88 15.99 -10.48
N SER A 87 2.85 16.01 -11.33
CA SER A 87 1.48 15.69 -10.92
C SER A 87 1.37 14.22 -10.51
N GLU A 88 2.04 13.33 -11.23
CA GLU A 88 2.16 11.93 -10.88
C GLU A 88 2.94 11.71 -9.59
N ALA A 89 4.11 12.35 -9.41
CA ALA A 89 4.88 12.25 -8.18
C ALA A 89 4.10 12.76 -6.96
N GLU A 90 3.39 13.87 -7.10
CA GLU A 90 2.52 14.42 -6.07
C GLU A 90 1.38 13.45 -5.72
N ARG A 91 0.76 12.83 -6.72
CA ARG A 91 -0.29 11.81 -6.52
C ARG A 91 0.24 10.63 -5.71
N TYR A 92 1.40 10.07 -6.08
CA TYR A 92 2.02 8.96 -5.34
C TYR A 92 2.44 9.36 -3.93
N PHE A 93 2.95 10.57 -3.74
CA PHE A 93 3.27 11.08 -2.41
C PHE A 93 2.03 11.09 -1.50
N ARG A 94 0.90 11.60 -1.99
CA ARG A 94 -0.37 11.65 -1.22
C ARG A 94 -0.88 10.26 -0.84
N MET A 95 -0.61 9.25 -1.67
CA MET A 95 -0.99 7.86 -1.40
C MET A 95 -0.02 7.19 -0.42
N TYR A 96 1.28 7.46 -0.53
CA TYR A 96 2.33 6.79 0.25
C TYR A 96 2.51 7.37 1.66
N ASP A 97 2.61 8.70 1.80
CA ASP A 97 2.95 9.35 3.06
C ASP A 97 2.04 8.96 4.24
N PRO A 98 0.69 9.02 4.14
CA PRO A 98 -0.16 8.70 5.29
C PRO A 98 -0.04 7.25 5.74
N ILE A 99 0.30 6.31 4.86
CA ILE A 99 0.45 4.90 5.22
C ILE A 99 1.87 4.64 5.75
N ILE A 100 2.90 5.03 4.98
CA ILE A 100 4.29 4.77 5.33
C ILE A 100 4.69 5.51 6.61
N SER A 101 4.40 6.82 6.71
CA SER A 101 4.79 7.60 7.89
C SER A 101 4.13 7.08 9.17
N ASN A 102 2.85 6.69 9.12
CA ASN A 102 2.19 6.10 10.30
C ASN A 102 2.77 4.72 10.68
N LEU A 103 3.07 3.84 9.71
CA LEU A 103 3.67 2.54 9.99
C LEU A 103 5.08 2.68 10.59
N LEU A 104 5.92 3.55 10.02
CA LEU A 104 7.28 3.78 10.53
C LEU A 104 7.29 4.48 11.88
N ARG A 105 6.30 5.34 12.17
CA ARG A 105 6.11 5.95 13.49
C ARG A 105 5.77 4.90 14.55
N ILE A 106 4.98 3.89 14.19
CA ILE A 106 4.61 2.80 15.10
C ILE A 106 5.80 1.86 15.31
N ASP A 107 6.46 1.47 14.23
CA ASP A 107 7.51 0.47 14.22
C ASP A 107 8.58 0.82 13.19
N ALA A 108 9.67 1.42 13.66
CA ALA A 108 10.78 1.83 12.82
C ALA A 108 11.51 0.64 12.18
N SER A 109 11.35 -0.59 12.70
CA SER A 109 11.98 -1.79 12.10
C SER A 109 11.40 -2.12 10.72
N LEU A 110 10.24 -1.57 10.39
CA LEU A 110 9.59 -1.70 9.09
C LEU A 110 10.28 -0.91 7.97
N SER A 111 11.29 -0.07 8.26
CA SER A 111 12.05 0.68 7.24
C SER A 111 13.09 -0.19 6.51
N THR A 112 12.65 -1.28 5.88
CA THR A 112 13.48 -2.13 5.02
C THR A 112 13.05 -2.01 3.56
N ALA A 113 13.98 -2.13 2.61
CA ALA A 113 13.66 -2.04 1.18
C ALA A 113 12.61 -3.07 0.75
N GLY A 114 12.70 -4.30 1.26
CA GLY A 114 11.73 -5.36 0.96
C GLY A 114 10.33 -5.01 1.45
N PHE A 115 10.21 -4.57 2.71
CA PHE A 115 8.90 -4.22 3.26
C PHE A 115 8.28 -2.97 2.61
N LEU A 116 9.09 -1.93 2.36
CA LEU A 116 8.64 -0.75 1.63
C LEU A 116 8.19 -1.09 0.21
N THR A 117 8.84 -2.06 -0.46
CA THR A 117 8.39 -2.58 -1.76
C THR A 117 6.99 -3.17 -1.65
N THR A 118 6.77 -4.02 -0.64
CA THR A 118 5.47 -4.65 -0.40
C THR A 118 4.37 -3.62 -0.13
N ILE A 119 4.64 -2.59 0.70
CA ILE A 119 3.69 -1.50 0.95
C ILE A 119 3.36 -0.75 -0.34
N CYS A 120 4.39 -0.32 -1.10
CA CYS A 120 4.19 0.45 -2.33
C CYS A 120 3.39 -0.35 -3.37
N GLN A 121 3.66 -1.65 -3.49
CA GLN A 121 2.89 -2.54 -4.35
C GLN A 121 1.43 -2.69 -3.88
N ALA A 122 1.20 -2.85 -2.57
CA ALA A 122 -0.14 -2.95 -2.02
C ALA A 122 -0.96 -1.68 -2.28
N ILE A 123 -0.37 -0.50 -2.06
CA ILE A 123 -1.00 0.81 -2.34
C ILE A 123 -1.24 0.98 -3.85
N LYS A 124 -0.30 0.56 -4.70
CA LYS A 124 -0.47 0.65 -6.16
C LYS A 124 -1.65 -0.20 -6.66
N GLN A 125 -1.87 -1.38 -6.06
CA GLN A 125 -2.96 -2.29 -6.46
C GLN A 125 -4.33 -1.71 -6.13
N ASP A 126 -4.50 -1.12 -4.96
CA ASP A 126 -5.72 -0.41 -4.57
C ASP A 126 -5.36 0.85 -3.76
N PRO A 127 -5.27 2.01 -4.43
CA PRO A 127 -4.87 3.26 -3.77
C PRO A 127 -5.90 3.82 -2.79
N SER A 128 -7.11 3.26 -2.78
CA SER A 128 -8.20 3.72 -1.92
C SER A 128 -8.19 3.05 -0.54
N GLN A 129 -7.29 2.07 -0.34
CA GLN A 129 -7.09 1.40 0.94
C GLN A 129 -6.54 2.37 1.98
N ASN A 130 -7.22 2.44 3.13
CA ASN A 130 -6.72 3.14 4.31
C ASN A 130 -5.67 2.30 5.08
N LEU A 131 -5.17 2.83 6.20
CA LEU A 131 -4.13 2.16 6.98
C LEU A 131 -4.57 0.78 7.52
N ALA A 132 -5.83 0.64 7.94
CA ALA A 132 -6.36 -0.62 8.45
C ALA A 132 -6.39 -1.72 7.38
N HIS A 133 -6.78 -1.39 6.14
CA HIS A 133 -6.72 -2.33 5.03
C HIS A 133 -5.29 -2.82 4.79
N ILE A 134 -4.32 -1.92 4.75
CA ILE A 134 -2.90 -2.28 4.54
C ILE A 134 -2.37 -3.14 5.68
N VAL A 135 -2.68 -2.80 6.94
CA VAL A 135 -2.25 -3.58 8.12
C VAL A 135 -2.78 -5.01 8.07
N ILE A 136 -4.04 -5.21 7.67
CA ILE A 136 -4.64 -6.55 7.50
C ILE A 136 -4.03 -7.27 6.31
N LYS A 137 -3.89 -6.58 5.17
CA LYS A 137 -3.33 -7.13 3.92
C LYS A 137 -1.92 -7.68 4.10
N LEU A 138 -1.13 -7.03 4.94
CA LEU A 138 0.25 -7.39 5.23
C LEU A 138 0.39 -8.25 6.52
N ASP A 139 -0.72 -8.71 7.10
CA ASP A 139 -0.79 -9.48 8.35
C ASP A 139 0.02 -8.89 9.52
N LEU A 140 0.00 -7.56 9.68
CA LEU A 140 0.78 -6.84 10.71
C LEU A 140 0.08 -6.84 12.06
N LYS A 141 -0.03 -8.02 12.68
CA LYS A 141 -0.72 -8.22 13.97
C LYS A 141 -0.19 -7.29 15.07
N GLN A 142 1.11 -7.03 15.08
CA GLN A 142 1.80 -6.23 16.10
C GLN A 142 1.39 -4.75 16.12
N VAL A 143 0.86 -4.21 15.00
CA VAL A 143 0.44 -2.81 14.90
C VAL A 143 -1.08 -2.62 14.93
N MET A 144 -1.85 -3.70 14.85
CA MET A 144 -3.30 -3.66 14.70
C MET A 144 -4.00 -2.98 15.89
N ASN A 145 -3.41 -3.06 17.09
CA ASN A 145 -3.95 -2.44 18.31
C ASN A 145 -3.61 -0.96 18.50
N LYS A 146 -2.93 -0.33 17.55
CA LYS A 146 -2.50 1.06 17.68
C LYS A 146 -3.68 2.01 17.42
N PRO A 147 -3.83 3.10 18.19
CA PRO A 147 -4.96 4.02 18.06
C PRO A 147 -5.19 4.57 16.63
N VAL A 148 -4.10 4.84 15.90
CA VAL A 148 -4.18 5.31 14.51
C VAL A 148 -4.76 4.26 13.56
N VAL A 149 -4.50 2.98 13.78
CA VAL A 149 -5.09 1.88 13.00
C VAL A 149 -6.56 1.67 13.40
N ILE A 150 -6.85 1.75 14.71
CA ILE A 150 -8.21 1.58 15.25
C ILE A 150 -9.19 2.59 14.64
N ARG A 151 -8.74 3.83 14.41
CA ARG A 151 -9.56 4.89 13.77
C ARG A 151 -10.02 4.55 12.36
N ASP A 152 -9.28 3.69 11.65
CA ASP A 152 -9.50 3.38 10.25
C ASP A 152 -10.26 2.06 10.03
N LEU A 153 -10.59 1.31 11.09
CA LEU A 153 -11.20 -0.03 11.00
C LEU A 153 -12.58 -0.05 10.31
N ASN A 154 -13.27 1.09 10.25
CA ASN A 154 -14.57 1.25 9.59
C ASN A 154 -14.49 1.97 8.23
N GLY A 155 -13.33 2.50 7.85
CA GLY A 155 -13.21 3.24 6.59
C GLY A 155 -13.39 2.31 5.40
N LEU A 156 -14.06 2.78 4.35
CA LEU A 156 -14.31 2.02 3.14
C LEU A 156 -13.33 2.42 2.03
N ASN A 157 -12.90 1.44 1.23
CA ASN A 157 -12.18 1.70 -0.01
C ASN A 157 -13.19 2.12 -1.13
N TYR A 158 -12.71 2.42 -2.34
CA TYR A 158 -13.57 2.82 -3.47
C TYR A 158 -14.49 1.71 -3.98
N HIS A 159 -14.24 0.45 -3.57
CA HIS A 159 -15.13 -0.67 -3.83
C HIS A 159 -16.23 -0.81 -2.77
N GLY A 160 -16.32 0.10 -1.80
CA GLY A 160 -17.27 -0.01 -0.67
C GLY A 160 -16.88 -1.08 0.34
N GLN A 161 -15.67 -1.65 0.23
CA GLN A 161 -15.20 -2.72 1.11
C GLN A 161 -14.58 -2.12 2.36
N SER A 162 -14.88 -2.74 3.50
CA SER A 162 -14.28 -2.42 4.78
C SER A 162 -13.08 -3.34 5.08
N PRO A 163 -12.24 -3.00 6.08
CA PRO A 163 -11.19 -3.88 6.58
C PRO A 163 -11.71 -5.28 6.97
N LEU A 164 -12.97 -5.39 7.42
CA LEU A 164 -13.61 -6.69 7.71
C LEU A 164 -13.89 -7.51 6.44
N HIS A 165 -14.37 -6.88 5.37
CA HIS A 165 -14.52 -7.57 4.07
C HIS A 165 -13.18 -8.13 3.59
N LEU A 166 -12.12 -7.33 3.68
CA LEU A 166 -10.78 -7.77 3.30
C LEU A 166 -10.27 -8.93 4.18
N ALA A 167 -10.45 -8.85 5.50
CA ALA A 167 -10.07 -9.93 6.42
C ALA A 167 -10.77 -11.26 6.12
N ILE A 168 -12.06 -11.20 5.75
CA ILE A 168 -12.86 -12.36 5.32
C ILE A 168 -12.30 -12.97 4.03
N MET A 169 -12.05 -12.15 3.00
CA MET A 169 -11.49 -12.65 1.73
C MET A 169 -10.12 -13.28 1.88
N MET A 170 -9.30 -12.72 2.78
CA MET A 170 -7.98 -13.26 3.10
C MET A 170 -8.04 -14.47 4.04
N GLN A 171 -9.23 -14.84 4.52
CA GLN A 171 -9.45 -15.92 5.49
C GLN A 171 -8.61 -15.74 6.76
N ASN A 172 -8.38 -14.49 7.17
CA ASN A 172 -7.57 -14.15 8.34
C ASN A 172 -8.43 -14.16 9.60
N ILE A 173 -8.63 -15.34 10.19
CA ILE A 173 -9.45 -15.55 11.41
C ILE A 173 -9.02 -14.62 12.55
N TYR A 174 -7.72 -14.40 12.74
CA TYR A 174 -7.22 -13.48 13.77
C TYR A 174 -7.74 -12.06 13.55
N ALA A 175 -7.62 -11.53 12.32
CA ALA A 175 -8.09 -10.20 11.98
C ALA A 175 -9.63 -10.11 12.09
N ILE A 176 -10.37 -11.14 11.66
CA ILE A 176 -11.83 -11.20 11.78
C ILE A 176 -12.25 -11.10 13.25
N ASN A 177 -11.70 -11.95 14.12
CA ASN A 177 -12.01 -11.95 15.55
C ASN A 177 -11.64 -10.62 16.20
N TYR A 178 -10.48 -10.06 15.84
CA TYR A 178 -10.05 -8.76 16.33
C TYR A 178 -11.04 -7.65 15.96
N LEU A 179 -11.48 -7.59 14.70
CA LEU A 179 -12.41 -6.58 14.21
C LEU A 179 -13.80 -6.72 14.85
N ILE A 180 -14.31 -7.94 14.99
CA ILE A 180 -15.58 -8.23 15.69
C ILE A 180 -15.48 -7.74 17.14
N GLY A 181 -14.39 -8.06 17.85
CA GLY A 181 -14.14 -7.59 19.21
C GLY A 181 -14.04 -6.06 19.34
N LYS A 182 -13.63 -5.36 18.27
CA LYS A 182 -13.65 -3.89 18.20
C LYS A 182 -15.00 -3.28 17.85
N LYS A 183 -16.05 -4.11 17.68
CA LYS A 183 -17.42 -3.66 17.36
C LYS A 183 -17.46 -2.76 16.12
N VAL A 184 -16.68 -3.11 15.10
CA VAL A 184 -16.72 -2.44 13.80
C VAL A 184 -18.12 -2.56 13.18
N THR A 185 -18.43 -1.67 12.25
CA THR A 185 -19.63 -1.69 11.41
C THR A 185 -19.61 -2.91 10.50
N LYS A 186 -20.67 -3.72 10.53
CA LYS A 186 -20.75 -5.03 9.85
C LYS A 186 -21.79 -5.10 8.73
N ASP A 187 -22.66 -4.10 8.65
CA ASP A 187 -23.74 -3.94 7.67
C ASP A 187 -23.33 -3.11 6.44
N ASN A 188 -22.06 -2.68 6.37
CA ASN A 188 -21.48 -2.14 5.15
C ASN A 188 -21.58 -3.16 4.02
N VAL A 189 -21.77 -2.67 2.79
CA VAL A 189 -21.81 -3.47 1.58
C VAL A 189 -20.88 -2.87 0.53
N ASP A 190 -20.34 -3.72 -0.35
CA ASP A 190 -19.56 -3.26 -1.49
C ASP A 190 -20.43 -2.62 -2.59
N ILE A 191 -19.81 -2.21 -3.69
CA ILE A 191 -20.49 -1.61 -4.85
C ILE A 191 -21.59 -2.51 -5.46
N ASP A 192 -21.47 -3.82 -5.30
CA ASP A 192 -22.43 -4.82 -5.80
C ASP A 192 -23.46 -5.19 -4.72
N LYS A 193 -23.49 -4.45 -3.62
CA LYS A 193 -24.31 -4.71 -2.42
C LYS A 193 -24.02 -6.06 -1.75
N ASN A 194 -22.85 -6.64 -1.97
CA ASN A 194 -22.39 -7.80 -1.23
C ASN A 194 -22.03 -7.36 0.19
N ASN A 195 -22.65 -7.99 1.18
CA ASN A 195 -22.31 -7.85 2.60
C ASN A 195 -21.25 -8.87 3.03
N ILE A 196 -20.81 -8.80 4.29
CA ILE A 196 -19.84 -9.73 4.88
C ILE A 196 -20.13 -11.22 4.66
N TYR A 197 -21.40 -11.65 4.56
CA TYR A 197 -21.75 -13.04 4.31
C TYR A 197 -21.64 -13.44 2.84
N HIS A 198 -21.89 -12.54 1.89
CA HIS A 198 -21.63 -12.82 0.47
C HIS A 198 -20.12 -13.07 0.26
N PHE A 199 -19.29 -12.27 0.93
CA PHE A 199 -17.84 -12.47 0.95
C PHE A 199 -17.47 -13.79 1.66
N ALA A 200 -18.09 -14.11 2.80
CA ALA A 200 -17.81 -15.35 3.51
C ALA A 200 -18.28 -16.62 2.76
N ALA A 201 -19.33 -16.51 1.93
CA ALA A 201 -19.90 -17.62 1.16
C ALA A 201 -18.90 -18.31 0.21
N VAL A 202 -17.85 -17.61 -0.21
CA VAL A 202 -16.81 -18.15 -1.09
C VAL A 202 -15.55 -18.60 -0.35
N THR A 203 -15.59 -18.63 0.99
CA THR A 203 -14.44 -18.89 1.87
C THR A 203 -14.54 -20.26 2.56
N SER A 204 -14.44 -20.29 3.90
CA SER A 204 -14.52 -21.48 4.75
C SER A 204 -15.73 -21.39 5.69
N LYS A 205 -16.25 -22.56 6.09
CA LYS A 205 -17.36 -22.66 7.05
C LYS A 205 -17.04 -21.99 8.39
N GLU A 206 -15.80 -22.11 8.85
CA GLU A 206 -15.30 -21.53 10.10
C GLU A 206 -15.50 -20.00 10.14
N ILE A 207 -15.31 -19.32 9.02
CA ILE A 207 -15.53 -17.86 8.94
C ILE A 207 -17.00 -17.52 9.10
N ILE A 208 -17.89 -18.28 8.44
CA ILE A 208 -19.34 -18.08 8.58
C ILE A 208 -19.74 -18.30 10.04
N GLU A 209 -19.28 -19.39 10.66
CA GLU A 209 -19.51 -19.72 12.07
C GLU A 209 -19.04 -18.57 12.99
N THR A 210 -17.82 -18.08 12.80
CA THR A 210 -17.26 -16.94 13.53
C THR A 210 -18.15 -15.68 13.40
N LEU A 211 -18.66 -15.40 12.20
CA LEU A 211 -19.51 -14.22 11.97
C LEU A 211 -20.89 -14.34 12.64
N VAL A 212 -21.52 -15.52 12.67
CA VAL A 212 -22.84 -15.73 13.30
C VAL A 212 -22.81 -15.79 14.84
N GLU A 213 -21.63 -15.97 15.45
CA GLU A 213 -21.47 -15.84 16.91
C GLU A 213 -21.90 -14.45 17.39
N ASP A 214 -21.65 -13.40 16.60
CA ASP A 214 -22.24 -12.09 16.84
C ASP A 214 -23.69 -12.05 16.35
N SER A 215 -24.65 -12.15 17.28
CA SER A 215 -26.08 -12.13 16.94
C SER A 215 -26.54 -10.93 16.08
N ASN A 216 -25.81 -9.81 16.10
CA ASN A 216 -26.15 -8.61 15.32
C ASN A 216 -25.91 -8.78 13.80
N THR A 217 -25.12 -9.76 13.39
CA THR A 217 -24.84 -10.01 11.96
C THR A 217 -25.92 -10.88 11.32
N LYS A 218 -26.60 -11.76 12.09
CA LYS A 218 -27.59 -12.73 11.58
C LYS A 218 -28.65 -12.15 10.61
N PRO A 219 -29.19 -10.93 10.80
CA PRO A 219 -30.12 -10.34 9.83
C PRO A 219 -29.55 -10.22 8.41
N LEU A 220 -28.22 -10.17 8.25
CA LEU A 220 -27.54 -9.99 6.97
C LEU A 220 -27.48 -11.29 6.13
N LEU A 221 -27.72 -12.47 6.72
CA LEU A 221 -27.63 -13.78 6.04
C LEU A 221 -28.59 -13.93 4.86
N ASN A 222 -29.70 -13.20 4.87
CA ASN A 222 -30.76 -13.29 3.86
C ASN A 222 -30.87 -12.03 2.98
N ASN A 223 -29.96 -11.07 3.13
CA ASN A 223 -29.96 -9.89 2.27
C ASN A 223 -29.55 -10.30 0.86
N CYS A 224 -30.25 -9.75 -0.13
CA CYS A 224 -29.86 -9.88 -1.53
C CYS A 224 -28.84 -8.82 -1.92
N ASN A 225 -27.85 -9.20 -2.70
CA ASN A 225 -26.97 -8.27 -3.42
C ASN A 225 -27.70 -7.63 -4.62
N SER A 226 -26.98 -6.84 -5.42
CA SER A 226 -27.54 -6.15 -6.60
C SER A 226 -28.07 -7.09 -7.69
N GLU A 227 -27.62 -8.35 -7.72
CA GLU A 227 -28.11 -9.39 -8.65
C GLU A 227 -29.32 -10.16 -8.09
N GLY A 228 -29.77 -9.84 -6.88
CA GLY A 228 -30.84 -10.61 -6.21
C GLY A 228 -30.34 -11.89 -5.53
N HIS A 229 -29.02 -12.14 -5.50
CA HIS A 229 -28.44 -13.31 -4.86
C HIS A 229 -28.28 -13.10 -3.35
N THR A 230 -28.67 -14.09 -2.56
CA THR A 230 -28.31 -14.15 -1.12
C THR A 230 -26.93 -14.77 -0.98
N PRO A 231 -26.28 -14.67 0.20
CA PRO A 231 -25.06 -15.41 0.49
C PRO A 231 -25.15 -16.91 0.17
N LEU A 232 -26.30 -17.54 0.45
CA LEU A 232 -26.54 -18.95 0.13
C LEU A 232 -26.57 -19.22 -1.38
N HIS A 233 -27.19 -18.34 -2.17
CA HIS A 233 -27.13 -18.44 -3.64
C HIS A 233 -25.67 -18.39 -4.13
N ILE A 234 -24.85 -17.49 -3.59
CA ILE A 234 -23.42 -17.39 -3.94
C ILE A 234 -22.66 -18.67 -3.56
N ALA A 235 -22.91 -19.22 -2.37
CA ALA A 235 -22.28 -20.45 -1.88
C ALA A 235 -22.57 -21.64 -2.84
N CYS A 236 -23.83 -21.81 -3.23
CA CYS A 236 -24.24 -22.84 -4.20
C CYS A 236 -23.61 -22.64 -5.58
N LEU A 237 -23.55 -21.39 -6.08
CA LEU A 237 -22.95 -21.08 -7.38
C LEU A 237 -21.43 -21.35 -7.42
N LYS A 238 -20.76 -21.28 -6.27
CA LYS A 238 -19.31 -21.46 -6.16
C LYS A 238 -18.89 -22.87 -5.70
N ASP A 239 -19.84 -23.81 -5.64
CA ASP A 239 -19.63 -25.19 -5.17
C ASP A 239 -19.01 -25.24 -3.76
N LYS A 240 -19.53 -24.38 -2.89
CA LYS A 240 -19.15 -24.25 -1.47
C LYS A 240 -20.38 -24.57 -0.60
N PRO A 241 -20.68 -25.85 -0.33
CA PRO A 241 -21.82 -26.24 0.49
C PRO A 241 -21.63 -25.92 1.98
#